data_AF-A0A953GQL4-F1
#
_entry.id   AF-A0A953GQL4-F1
#
_cell.length_a   1.000
_cell.length_b   1.000
_cell.length_c   1.000
_cell.angle_alpha   90.00
_cell.angle_beta   90.00
_cell.angle_gamma   90.00
#
_symmetry.space_group_name_H-M   'P 1'
#
loop_
_entity.id
_entity.type
_entity.pdbx_description
1 polymer ?
#
loop_
_entity_poly.entity_id
_entity_poly.type
_entity_poly.pdbx_seq_one_letter_code
_entity_poly.pdbx_strand_id
1 'polypeptide(L)'
;MRHLSQEFMAGELKIDTSSYCRIERGNIPISVKRLEKIASILNVSTEELVCAKQGPTFRERPSTNEALGHIIRQLETEIRLLRDEMEHYQPSRGVSAPNVRHR
;
A
#
# COMPACT_ATOMS: atom_id res chain seq x y z
N MET A 1 -19.90 -22.12 -9.29
CA MET A 1 -19.87 -20.69 -8.89
C MET A 1 -21.26 -20.23 -8.43
N ARG A 2 -21.77 -20.75 -7.29
CA ARG A 2 -23.13 -20.43 -6.79
C ARG A 2 -23.17 -19.36 -5.69
N HIS A 3 -22.00 -18.90 -5.23
CA HIS A 3 -21.88 -18.01 -4.06
C HIS A 3 -21.71 -16.53 -4.42
N LEU A 4 -21.84 -16.17 -5.71
CA LEU A 4 -21.63 -14.81 -6.21
C LEU A 4 -22.73 -14.36 -7.20
N SER A 5 -23.84 -15.10 -7.31
CA SER A 5 -24.92 -14.66 -8.20
C SER A 5 -25.62 -13.43 -7.62
N GLN A 6 -26.19 -12.58 -8.47
CA GLN A 6 -26.94 -11.41 -8.03
C GLN A 6 -28.15 -11.81 -7.16
N GLU A 7 -28.80 -12.92 -7.47
CA GLU A 7 -29.92 -13.46 -6.69
C GLU A 7 -29.48 -13.88 -5.29
N PHE A 8 -28.31 -14.53 -5.19
CA PHE A 8 -27.74 -14.92 -3.90
C PHE A 8 -27.41 -13.68 -3.05
N MET A 9 -26.71 -12.71 -3.64
CA MET A 9 -26.35 -11.46 -2.94
C MET A 9 -27.58 -10.67 -2.50
N ALA A 10 -28.59 -10.56 -3.36
CA ALA A 10 -29.85 -9.89 -3.06
C ALA A 10 -30.61 -10.60 -1.92
N GLY A 11 -30.65 -11.94 -1.95
CA GLY A 11 -31.21 -12.76 -0.88
C GLY A 11 -30.53 -12.51 0.47
N GLU A 12 -29.20 -12.53 0.49
CA GLU A 12 -28.42 -12.21 1.68
C GLU A 12 -28.67 -10.79 2.18
N LEU A 13 -28.75 -9.81 1.27
CA LEU A 13 -29.02 -8.42 1.60
C LEU A 13 -30.49 -8.11 1.96
N LYS A 14 -31.38 -9.10 1.83
CA LYS A 14 -32.84 -8.97 2.01
C LYS A 14 -33.43 -7.85 1.14
N ILE A 15 -32.99 -7.78 -0.10
CA ILE A 15 -33.50 -6.88 -1.14
C ILE A 15 -33.87 -7.68 -2.37
N ASP A 16 -34.63 -7.09 -3.29
CA ASP A 16 -34.89 -7.73 -4.57
C ASP A 16 -33.66 -7.64 -5.49
N THR A 17 -33.55 -8.60 -6.41
CA THR A 17 -32.42 -8.70 -7.36
C THR A 17 -32.28 -7.45 -8.24
N SER A 18 -33.39 -6.78 -8.59
CA SER A 18 -33.36 -5.56 -9.39
C SER A 18 -32.73 -4.40 -8.62
N SER A 19 -33.09 -4.24 -7.34
CA SER A 19 -32.45 -3.27 -6.45
C SER A 19 -30.95 -3.54 -6.30
N TYR A 20 -30.53 -4.81 -6.11
CA TYR A 20 -29.11 -5.15 -6.05
C TYR A 20 -28.39 -4.83 -7.37
N CYS A 21 -28.96 -5.17 -8.52
CA CYS A 21 -28.43 -4.83 -9.84
C CYS A 21 -28.30 -3.30 -10.05
N ARG A 22 -29.24 -2.51 -9.52
CA ARG A 22 -29.16 -1.04 -9.53
C ARG A 22 -28.04 -0.51 -8.63
N ILE A 23 -27.77 -1.15 -7.50
CA ILE A 23 -26.62 -0.81 -6.63
C ILE A 23 -25.31 -1.02 -7.38
N GLU A 24 -25.11 -2.19 -8.01
CA GLU A 24 -23.88 -2.50 -8.72
C GLU A 24 -23.61 -1.55 -9.89
N ARG A 25 -24.67 -1.08 -10.56
CA ARG A 25 -24.58 -0.08 -11.64
C ARG A 25 -24.39 1.36 -11.13
N GLY A 26 -24.43 1.59 -9.83
CA GLY A 26 -24.36 2.93 -9.23
C GLY A 26 -25.64 3.77 -9.42
N ASN A 27 -26.75 3.15 -9.80
CA ASN A 27 -28.03 3.85 -10.04
C ASN A 27 -28.74 4.22 -8.73
N ILE A 28 -28.44 3.52 -7.63
CA ILE A 28 -28.96 3.85 -6.29
C ILE A 28 -27.83 3.76 -5.26
N PRO A 29 -27.83 4.64 -4.25
CA PRO A 29 -26.82 4.63 -3.22
C PRO A 29 -26.95 3.39 -2.34
N ILE A 30 -25.81 2.85 -1.90
CA ILE A 30 -25.74 1.79 -0.89
C ILE A 30 -25.54 2.40 0.50
N SER A 31 -26.17 1.81 1.52
CA SER A 31 -25.92 2.20 2.91
C SER A 31 -24.67 1.51 3.47
N VAL A 32 -24.01 2.13 4.45
CA VAL A 32 -22.82 1.57 5.13
C VAL A 32 -23.10 0.17 5.67
N LYS A 33 -24.24 -0.04 6.33
CA LYS A 33 -24.65 -1.36 6.85
C LYS A 33 -24.75 -2.45 5.78
N ARG A 34 -25.19 -2.10 4.56
CA ARG A 34 -25.24 -3.05 3.44
C ARG A 34 -23.85 -3.29 2.87
N LEU A 35 -23.03 -2.25 2.78
CA LEU A 35 -21.63 -2.37 2.36
C LEU A 35 -20.83 -3.30 3.28
N GLU A 36 -20.97 -3.16 4.61
CA GLU A 36 -20.36 -4.06 5.60
C GLU A 36 -20.80 -5.51 5.40
N LYS A 37 -22.08 -5.73 5.13
CA LYS A 37 -22.61 -7.07 4.86
C LYS A 37 -22.04 -7.67 3.57
N ILE A 38 -21.94 -6.88 2.50
CA ILE A 38 -21.30 -7.31 1.24
C ILE A 38 -19.84 -7.68 1.49
N ALA A 39 -19.09 -6.84 2.22
CA ALA A 39 -17.70 -7.09 2.57
C ALA A 39 -17.54 -8.43 3.31
N SER A 40 -18.42 -8.70 4.29
CA SER A 40 -18.44 -9.97 5.01
C SER A 40 -18.74 -11.18 4.13
N ILE A 41 -19.67 -11.07 3.16
CA ILE A 41 -20.01 -12.18 2.25
C ILE A 41 -18.85 -12.47 1.30
N LEU A 42 -18.20 -11.42 0.81
CA LEU A 42 -17.06 -11.51 -0.11
C LEU A 42 -15.73 -11.80 0.60
N ASN A 43 -15.74 -11.84 1.95
CA ASN A 43 -14.57 -12.00 2.80
C ASN A 43 -13.44 -11.00 2.48
N VAL A 44 -13.82 -9.73 2.33
CA VAL A 44 -12.92 -8.58 2.13
C VAL A 44 -13.25 -7.50 3.16
N SER A 45 -12.36 -6.53 3.33
CA SER A 45 -12.65 -5.32 4.12
C SER A 45 -13.55 -4.34 3.36
N THR A 46 -14.28 -3.50 4.09
CA THR A 46 -15.03 -2.39 3.48
C THR A 46 -14.12 -1.37 2.79
N GLU A 47 -12.89 -1.21 3.29
CA GLU A 47 -11.86 -0.36 2.68
C GLU A 47 -11.50 -0.84 1.27
N GLU A 48 -11.31 -2.16 1.09
CA GLU A 48 -11.05 -2.75 -0.22
C GLU A 48 -12.18 -2.50 -1.23
N LEU A 49 -13.44 -2.51 -0.79
CA LEU A 49 -14.58 -2.20 -1.65
C LEU A 49 -14.64 -0.71 -2.06
N VAL A 50 -14.31 0.20 -1.14
CA VAL A 50 -14.40 1.65 -1.39
C VAL A 50 -13.16 2.18 -2.11
N CYS A 51 -11.99 1.62 -1.82
CA CYS A 51 -10.71 1.99 -2.41
C CYS A 51 -10.41 1.21 -3.69
N ALA A 52 -11.35 0.39 -4.20
CA ALA A 52 -11.29 -0.22 -5.51
C ALA A 52 -11.25 0.89 -6.60
N LYS A 53 -10.06 1.41 -6.88
CA LYS A 53 -9.83 2.31 -8.01
C LYS A 53 -10.23 1.59 -9.30
N GLN A 54 -10.82 2.33 -10.23
CA GLN A 54 -11.34 1.83 -11.51
C GLN A 54 -10.22 1.19 -12.36
N GLY A 55 -9.97 -0.11 -12.13
CA GLY A 55 -9.18 -1.07 -12.94
C GLY A 55 -7.70 -0.75 -13.24
N PRO A 56 -6.99 -1.70 -13.89
CA PRO A 56 -6.68 -3.07 -13.45
C PRO A 56 -5.45 -3.02 -12.50
N THR A 57 -5.01 -4.01 -11.74
CA THR A 57 -5.24 -5.44 -11.51
C THR A 57 -5.06 -5.65 -10.00
N PHE A 58 -5.37 -6.84 -9.49
CA PHE A 58 -4.68 -7.44 -8.35
C PHE A 58 -3.25 -6.86 -8.22
N ARG A 59 -3.06 -5.90 -7.30
CA ARG A 59 -1.72 -5.55 -6.86
C ARG A 59 -1.30 -6.78 -6.09
N GLU A 60 -0.60 -7.70 -6.74
CA GLU A 60 0.32 -8.55 -6.02
C GLU A 60 1.10 -7.60 -5.12
N ARG A 61 0.87 -7.71 -3.81
CA ARG A 61 1.80 -7.13 -2.87
C ARG A 61 3.15 -7.70 -3.31
N PRO A 62 4.13 -6.85 -3.66
CA PRO A 62 5.42 -7.37 -4.08
C PRO A 62 5.83 -8.38 -3.04
N SER A 63 6.19 -9.59 -3.49
CA SER A 63 6.61 -10.62 -2.54
C SER A 63 7.71 -10.01 -1.68
N THR A 64 7.81 -10.45 -0.41
CA THR A 64 8.83 -9.91 0.50
C THR A 64 10.22 -9.89 -0.15
N ASN A 65 10.50 -10.86 -1.02
CA ASN A 65 11.76 -10.98 -1.75
C ASN A 65 11.98 -9.87 -2.78
N GLU A 66 10.95 -9.38 -3.46
CA GLU A 66 11.06 -8.28 -4.43
C GLU A 66 11.32 -6.96 -3.71
N ALA A 67 10.56 -6.68 -2.64
CA ALA A 67 10.76 -5.50 -1.81
C ALA A 67 12.16 -5.48 -1.18
N LEU A 68 12.62 -6.62 -0.66
CA LEU A 68 13.98 -6.78 -0.15
C LEU A 68 15.03 -6.55 -1.25
N GLY A 69 14.80 -7.05 -2.46
CA GLY A 69 15.70 -6.82 -3.59
C GLY A 69 15.84 -5.34 -3.97
N HIS A 70 14.77 -4.54 -3.85
CA HIS A 70 14.85 -3.09 -4.05
C HIS A 70 15.68 -2.39 -2.97
N ILE A 71 15.46 -2.76 -1.70
CA ILE A 71 16.19 -2.20 -0.57
C ILE A 71 17.69 -2.53 -0.66
N ILE A 72 18.03 -3.78 -1.01
CA ILE A 72 19.42 -4.21 -1.18
C ILE A 72 20.14 -3.37 -2.25
N ARG A 73 19.52 -3.21 -3.43
CA ARG A 73 20.11 -2.40 -4.52
C ARG A 73 20.32 -0.93 -4.13
N GLN A 74 19.42 -0.37 -3.33
CA GLN A 74 19.56 0.99 -2.83
C GLN A 74 20.75 1.09 -1.87
N LEU A 75 20.84 0.18 -0.90
CA LEU A 75 21.94 0.14 0.06
C LEU A 75 23.29 -0.08 -0.63
N GLU A 76 23.38 -0.96 -1.62
CA GLU A 76 24.60 -1.16 -2.41
C GLU A 76 25.06 0.11 -3.13
N THR A 77 24.11 0.90 -3.63
CA THR A 77 24.40 2.18 -4.29
C THR A 77 24.92 3.21 -3.29
N GLU A 78 24.27 3.34 -2.14
CA GLU A 78 24.70 4.25 -1.07
C GLU A 78 26.09 3.86 -0.53
N ILE A 79 26.35 2.57 -0.28
CA ILE A 79 27.66 2.08 0.15
C ILE A 79 28.74 2.42 -0.88
N ARG A 80 28.44 2.27 -2.17
CA ARG A 80 29.39 2.61 -3.24
C ARG A 80 29.73 4.10 -3.23
N LEU A 81 28.73 4.97 -3.11
CA LEU A 81 28.93 6.41 -3.09
C LEU A 81 29.72 6.87 -1.86
N LEU A 82 29.42 6.31 -0.68
CA LEU A 82 30.15 6.64 0.55
C LEU A 82 31.61 6.20 0.50
N ARG A 83 31.90 5.05 -0.13
CA ARG A 83 33.28 4.57 -0.32
C ARG A 83 34.07 5.50 -1.26
N ASP A 84 33.44 5.94 -2.34
CA ASP A 84 34.02 6.89 -3.30
C ASP A 84 34.31 8.25 -2.61
N GLU A 85 33.37 8.73 -1.80
CA GLU A 85 33.54 9.96 -1.01
C GLU A 85 34.70 9.84 -0.01
N MET A 86 34.81 8.70 0.67
CA MET A 86 35.94 8.43 1.58
C MET A 86 37.28 8.36 0.87
N GLU A 87 37.35 7.85 -0.36
CA GLU A 87 38.58 7.77 -1.15
C GLU A 87 39.06 9.16 -1.60
N HIS A 88 38.13 10.11 -1.77
CA HIS A 88 38.42 11.50 -2.14
C HIS A 88 38.49 12.46 -0.93
N TYR A 89 38.29 11.98 0.28
CA TYR A 89 38.42 12.78 1.50
C TYR A 89 39.89 13.14 1.78
N GLN A 90 40.29 14.38 1.49
CA GLN A 90 41.55 14.92 1.97
C GLN A 90 41.38 15.45 3.40
N PRO A 91 42.07 14.91 4.41
CA PRO A 91 42.00 15.44 5.75
C PRO A 91 42.58 16.86 5.74
N SER A 92 41.72 17.86 6.01
CA SER A 92 42.15 19.22 6.28
C SER A 92 43.17 19.19 7.43
N ARG A 93 44.43 19.50 7.11
CA ARG A 93 45.57 19.56 8.04
C ARG A 93 45.14 20.29 9.32
N GLY A 94 45.37 19.64 10.46
CA GLY A 94 44.91 20.05 11.77
C GLY A 94 45.13 21.53 12.06
N VAL A 95 44.04 22.23 12.37
CA VAL A 95 44.13 23.55 12.99
C VAL A 95 44.53 23.34 14.44
N SER A 96 45.75 23.81 14.74
CA SER A 96 46.36 23.83 16.07
C SER A 96 45.40 24.42 17.11
N ALA A 97 45.15 23.70 18.21
CA ALA A 97 44.37 24.21 19.33
C ALA A 97 45.10 25.42 19.96
N PRO A 98 44.40 26.53 20.27
CA PRO A 98 45.06 27.68 20.87
C PRO A 98 45.46 27.33 22.32
N ASN A 99 46.76 27.46 22.60
CA ASN A 99 47.32 27.27 23.93
C ASN A 99 46.83 28.40 24.86
N VAL A 100 45.89 28.06 25.75
CA VAL A 100 45.37 28.97 26.77
C VAL A 100 46.42 29.12 27.87
N ARG A 101 47.19 30.22 27.85
CA ARG A 101 47.98 30.66 29.02
C ARG A 101 47.02 31.21 30.08
N HIS A 102 46.91 30.52 31.22
CA HIS A 102 46.38 31.10 32.45
C HIS A 102 47.53 31.60 33.32
N ARG A 103 47.44 32.90 33.62
CA ARG A 103 48.06 33.74 34.67
C ARG A 103 49.43 33.35 35.21
#